data_AF-A0A1I0TVY6-F1
#
_entry.id   AF-A0A1I0TVY6-F1
#
_cell.length_a   1.000
_cell.length_b   1.000
_cell.length_c   1.000
_cell.angle_alpha   90.00
_cell.angle_beta   90.00
_cell.angle_gamma   90.00
#
_symmetry.space_group_name_H-M   'P 1'
#
loop_
_entity.id
_entity.type
_entity.pdbx_description
1 polymer ?
#
loop_
_entity_poly.entity_id
_entity_poly.type
_entity_poly.pdbx_seq_one_letter_code
_entity_poly.pdbx_strand_id
1 'polypeptide(L)'
;MAILLQALAGKLGIVTGRDLAQACRDHYSKPVAIFLWILCELMIAACDLAEVIGSAIALKLLFGIPLIYGVIITALDVLVVLLLQNKGFRYIETLVIVLILTIGACFATEIFLSKPDVGGILKGFVPSKEIINNPSMLYIAIGILGATVMPHNLYLHSSIVQTRQYEQTSSGKRQAIKYATWDSTIALFFALFINAA
;
A
#
# COMPACT_ATOMS: atom_id res chain seq x y z
N MET A 1 -2.61 -0.77 12.93
CA MET A 1 -2.72 -2.18 12.46
C MET A 1 -1.77 -2.49 11.32
N ALA A 2 -1.78 -1.74 10.20
CA ALA A 2 -0.90 -1.98 9.07
C ALA A 2 0.59 -2.10 9.43
N ILE A 3 1.13 -1.17 10.24
CA ILE A 3 2.53 -1.19 10.71
C ILE A 3 2.88 -2.49 11.44
N LEU A 4 1.99 -2.95 12.33
CA LEU A 4 2.19 -4.18 13.10
C LEU A 4 2.22 -5.41 12.19
N LEU A 5 1.23 -5.52 11.30
CA LEU A 5 1.11 -6.66 10.38
C LEU A 5 2.28 -6.68 9.39
N GLN A 6 2.70 -5.51 8.89
CA GLN A 6 3.86 -5.39 8.00
C GLN A 6 5.17 -5.74 8.70
N ALA A 7 5.36 -5.33 9.95
CA ALA A 7 6.52 -5.70 10.75
C ALA A 7 6.57 -7.22 11.01
N LEU A 8 5.42 -7.85 11.25
CA LEU A 8 5.32 -9.31 11.43
C LEU A 8 5.61 -10.07 10.13
N ALA A 9 5.07 -9.61 8.99
CA ALA A 9 5.34 -10.20 7.67
C ALA A 9 6.82 -10.09 7.29
N GLY A 10 7.43 -8.92 7.55
CA GLY A 10 8.88 -8.74 7.35
C GLY A 10 9.70 -9.62 8.29
N LYS A 11 9.32 -9.74 9.56
CA LYS A 11 9.98 -10.62 10.53
C LYS A 11 9.92 -12.08 10.11
N LEU A 12 8.78 -12.54 9.58
CA LEU A 12 8.65 -13.89 9.05
C LEU A 12 9.70 -14.13 7.97
N GLY A 13 9.72 -13.27 6.93
CA GLY A 13 10.67 -13.39 5.81
C GLY A 13 12.14 -13.40 6.26
N ILE A 14 12.52 -12.56 7.22
CA ILE A 14 13.91 -12.47 7.72
C ILE A 14 14.30 -13.70 8.56
N VAL A 15 13.38 -14.23 9.37
CA VAL A 15 13.70 -15.32 10.31
C VAL A 15 13.69 -16.67 9.59
N THR A 16 12.64 -16.94 8.81
CA THR A 16 12.42 -18.25 8.17
C THR A 16 13.09 -18.37 6.81
N GLY A 17 13.42 -17.23 6.17
CA GLY A 17 13.90 -17.22 4.78
C GLY A 17 12.84 -17.68 3.78
N ARG A 18 11.56 -17.66 4.18
CA ARG A 18 10.42 -18.03 3.33
C ARG A 18 9.43 -16.88 3.29
N ASP A 19 8.83 -16.67 2.12
CA ASP A 19 7.74 -15.70 2.00
C ASP A 19 6.46 -16.23 2.68
N LEU A 20 5.51 -15.33 2.93
CA LEU A 20 4.25 -15.68 3.61
C LEU A 20 3.43 -16.70 2.82
N ALA A 21 3.51 -16.71 1.49
CA ALA A 21 2.75 -17.64 0.65
C ALA A 21 3.33 -19.06 0.75
N GLN A 22 4.66 -19.18 0.77
CA GLN A 22 5.38 -20.42 1.02
C GLN A 22 5.04 -20.96 2.42
N ALA A 23 5.13 -20.12 3.46
CA ALA A 23 4.79 -20.52 4.82
C ALA A 23 3.33 -21.00 4.95
N CYS A 24 2.38 -20.32 4.31
CA CYS A 24 0.98 -20.76 4.25
C CYS A 24 0.84 -22.09 3.50
N ARG A 25 1.53 -22.28 2.37
CA ARG A 25 1.49 -23.52 1.59
C ARG A 25 2.07 -24.72 2.35
N ASP A 26 3.08 -24.50 3.18
CA ASP A 26 3.71 -25.55 3.98
C ASP A 26 2.86 -25.96 5.19
N HIS A 27 2.10 -25.01 5.77
CA HIS A 27 1.31 -25.25 6.97
C HIS A 27 -0.12 -25.73 6.68
N TYR A 28 -0.71 -25.29 5.57
CA TYR A 28 -2.10 -25.59 5.22
C TYR A 28 -2.22 -26.71 4.16
N SER A 29 -3.37 -27.38 4.13
CA SER A 29 -3.67 -28.37 3.10
C SER A 29 -3.84 -27.73 1.71
N LYS A 30 -3.58 -28.50 0.64
CA LYS A 30 -3.67 -28.00 -0.76
C LYS A 30 -4.97 -27.25 -1.08
N PRO A 31 -6.17 -27.70 -0.66
CA PRO A 31 -7.41 -26.96 -0.93
C PRO A 31 -7.43 -25.57 -0.29
N VAL A 32 -6.94 -25.44 0.95
CA VAL A 32 -6.88 -24.17 1.67
C VAL A 32 -5.86 -23.22 1.02
N ALA A 33 -4.69 -23.74 0.65
CA ALA A 33 -3.67 -22.95 -0.04
C ALA A 33 -4.17 -22.40 -1.38
N ILE A 34 -4.92 -23.20 -2.16
CA ILE A 34 -5.53 -22.74 -3.42
C ILE A 34 -6.59 -21.68 -3.15
N PHE A 35 -7.43 -21.86 -2.13
CA PHE A 35 -8.43 -20.85 -1.76
C PHE A 35 -7.79 -19.51 -1.36
N LEU A 36 -6.72 -19.55 -0.54
CA LEU A 36 -5.96 -18.35 -0.17
C LEU A 36 -5.32 -17.68 -1.40
N TRP A 37 -4.82 -18.47 -2.36
CA TRP A 37 -4.28 -17.95 -3.61
C TRP A 37 -5.36 -17.23 -4.44
N ILE A 38 -6.53 -17.83 -4.63
CA ILE A 38 -7.66 -17.21 -5.36
C ILE A 38 -8.07 -15.90 -4.68
N LEU A 39 -8.19 -15.88 -3.35
CA LEU A 39 -8.52 -14.65 -2.63
C LEU A 39 -7.46 -13.57 -2.84
N CYS A 40 -6.17 -13.93 -2.78
CA CYS A 40 -5.09 -12.98 -3.03
C CYS A 40 -5.16 -12.39 -4.45
N GLU A 41 -5.41 -13.23 -5.45
CA GLU A 41 -5.52 -12.81 -6.85
C GLU A 41 -6.70 -11.85 -7.05
N LEU A 42 -7.86 -12.17 -6.46
CA LEU A 42 -9.04 -11.29 -6.49
C LEU A 42 -8.75 -9.93 -5.83
N MET A 43 -7.99 -9.91 -4.74
CA MET A 43 -7.62 -8.67 -4.06
C MET A 43 -6.63 -7.83 -4.87
N ILE A 44 -5.70 -8.46 -5.59
CA ILE A 44 -4.78 -7.76 -6.50
C ILE A 44 -5.58 -7.16 -7.65
N ALA A 45 -6.46 -7.93 -8.28
CA ALA A 45 -7.32 -7.45 -9.36
C ALA A 45 -8.25 -6.30 -8.92
N ALA A 46 -8.78 -6.35 -7.69
CA ALA A 46 -9.58 -5.27 -7.14
C ALA A 46 -8.76 -3.98 -6.91
N CYS A 47 -7.49 -4.11 -6.51
CA CYS A 47 -6.58 -2.98 -6.36
C CYS A 47 -6.24 -2.33 -7.70
N ASP A 48 -5.87 -3.16 -8.68
CA ASP A 48 -5.55 -2.71 -10.04
C ASP A 48 -6.74 -2.01 -10.70
N LEU A 49 -7.95 -2.55 -10.49
CA LEU A 49 -9.19 -1.90 -10.93
C LEU A 49 -9.36 -0.49 -10.34
N ALA A 50 -9.02 -0.29 -9.06
CA ALA A 50 -9.09 1.03 -8.44
C ALA A 50 -8.09 2.01 -9.04
N GLU A 51 -6.88 1.56 -9.36
CA GLU A 51 -5.83 2.37 -10.01
C GLU A 51 -6.21 2.77 -11.45
N VAL A 52 -6.75 1.82 -12.23
CA VAL A 52 -7.22 2.06 -13.60
C VAL A 52 -8.39 3.05 -13.62
N ILE A 53 -9.37 2.86 -12.72
CA ILE A 53 -10.53 3.76 -12.63
C ILE A 53 -10.08 5.17 -12.20
N GLY A 54 -9.22 5.27 -11.20
CA GLY A 54 -8.70 6.55 -10.71
C GLY A 54 -7.97 7.33 -11.82
N SER A 55 -7.09 6.64 -12.56
CA SER A 55 -6.33 7.23 -13.66
C SER A 55 -7.23 7.65 -14.83
N ALA A 56 -8.23 6.84 -15.19
CA ALA A 56 -9.20 7.18 -16.23
C ALA A 56 -10.07 8.40 -15.84
N ILE A 57 -10.47 8.52 -14.58
CA ILE A 57 -11.20 9.69 -14.07
C ILE A 57 -10.30 10.94 -14.08
N ALA A 58 -9.04 10.81 -13.68
CA ALA A 58 -8.07 11.91 -13.76
C ALA A 58 -7.92 12.42 -15.20
N LEU A 59 -7.73 11.53 -16.18
CA LEU A 59 -7.65 11.91 -17.59
C LEU A 59 -8.91 12.60 -18.10
N LYS A 60 -10.08 12.17 -17.63
CA LYS A 60 -11.36 12.82 -17.94
C LYS A 60 -11.45 14.23 -17.36
N LEU A 61 -11.00 14.44 -16.12
CA LEU A 61 -11.06 15.75 -15.46
C LEU A 61 -10.02 16.74 -16.00
N LEU A 62 -8.81 16.27 -16.30
CA LEU A 62 -7.71 17.11 -16.79
C LEU A 62 -7.84 17.45 -18.29
N PHE A 63 -8.20 16.47 -19.11
CA PHE A 63 -8.15 16.58 -20.58
C PHE A 63 -9.50 16.44 -21.26
N GLY A 64 -10.58 16.18 -20.50
CA GLY A 64 -11.91 15.97 -21.06
C GLY A 64 -12.08 14.63 -21.81
N ILE A 65 -11.12 13.71 -21.67
CA ILE A 65 -11.11 12.45 -22.42
C ILE A 65 -12.23 11.52 -21.90
N PRO A 66 -13.06 10.89 -22.77
CA PRO A 66 -14.04 9.92 -22.34
C PRO A 66 -13.41 8.71 -21.62
N LEU A 67 -14.10 8.17 -20.62
CA LEU A 67 -13.57 7.10 -19.75
C LEU A 67 -13.04 5.89 -20.54
N ILE A 68 -13.72 5.50 -21.62
CA ILE A 68 -13.31 4.36 -22.46
C ILE A 68 -11.90 4.58 -23.03
N TYR A 69 -11.62 5.77 -23.55
CA TYR A 69 -10.29 6.11 -24.06
C TYR A 69 -9.29 6.29 -22.93
N GLY A 70 -9.72 6.82 -21.77
CA GLY A 70 -8.90 6.87 -20.56
C GLY A 70 -8.38 5.49 -20.16
N VAL A 71 -9.26 4.49 -20.09
CA VAL A 71 -8.89 3.10 -19.72
C VAL A 71 -7.94 2.46 -20.75
N ILE A 72 -8.11 2.75 -22.04
CA ILE A 72 -7.18 2.26 -23.07
C ILE A 72 -5.79 2.88 -22.90
N ILE A 73 -5.74 4.18 -22.59
CA ILE A 73 -4.48 4.88 -22.34
C ILE A 73 -3.79 4.32 -21.09
N THR A 74 -4.53 4.02 -20.03
CA THR A 74 -3.93 3.42 -18.83
C THR A 74 -3.44 1.99 -19.08
N ALA A 75 -4.11 1.20 -19.92
CA ALA A 75 -3.56 -0.09 -20.31
C ALA A 75 -2.20 0.03 -21.05
N LEU A 76 -1.99 1.13 -21.79
CA LEU A 76 -0.71 1.42 -22.44
C LEU A 76 0.35 1.93 -21.44
N ASP A 77 -0.05 2.59 -20.35
CA ASP A 77 0.89 3.08 -19.34
C ASP A 77 1.68 1.94 -18.66
N VAL A 78 1.03 0.79 -18.43
CA VAL A 78 1.67 -0.39 -17.85
C VAL A 78 2.80 -0.89 -18.75
N LEU A 79 2.58 -0.87 -20.07
CA LEU A 79 3.61 -1.23 -21.04
C LEU A 79 4.78 -0.22 -21.02
N VAL A 80 4.48 1.07 -20.85
CA VAL A 80 5.51 2.12 -20.72
C VAL A 80 6.34 1.91 -19.44
N VAL A 81 5.71 1.59 -18.31
CA VAL A 81 6.41 1.30 -17.04
C VAL A 81 7.29 0.05 -17.17
N LEU A 82 6.79 -1.02 -17.81
CA LEU A 82 7.57 -2.23 -18.06
C LEU A 82 8.78 -1.96 -18.97
N LEU A 83 8.64 -1.12 -20.00
CA LEU A 83 9.76 -0.70 -20.85
C LEU A 83 10.78 0.16 -20.09
N LEU A 84 10.33 1.00 -19.16
CA LEU A 84 11.20 1.78 -18.27
C LEU A 84 11.96 0.90 -17.28
N GLN A 85 11.36 -0.20 -16.82
CA GLN A 85 12.01 -1.13 -15.89
C GLN A 85 13.26 -1.78 -16.50
N ASN A 86 13.24 -2.04 -17.82
CA ASN A 86 14.40 -2.55 -18.55
C ASN A 86 15.57 -1.55 -18.64
N LYS A 87 15.34 -0.24 -18.41
CA LYS A 87 16.38 0.80 -18.49
C LYS A 87 17.08 1.11 -17.16
N GLY A 88 16.61 0.54 -16.05
CA GLY A 88 17.28 0.59 -14.75
C GLY A 88 16.41 1.16 -13.61
N PHE A 89 16.50 0.51 -12.45
CA PHE A 89 15.63 0.74 -11.29
C PHE A 89 15.69 2.18 -10.72
N ARG A 90 16.84 2.85 -10.84
CA ARG A 90 17.05 4.22 -10.31
C ARG A 90 16.17 5.29 -10.96
N TYR A 91 15.84 5.13 -12.24
CA TYR A 91 14.98 6.07 -12.96
C TYR A 91 13.52 5.96 -12.49
N ILE A 92 13.03 4.73 -12.29
CA ILE A 92 11.68 4.47 -11.77
C ILE A 92 11.56 5.02 -10.35
N GLU A 93 12.55 4.76 -9.50
CA GLU A 93 12.56 5.26 -8.12
C GLU A 93 12.46 6.79 -8.07
N THR A 94 13.26 7.48 -8.90
CA THR A 94 13.22 8.96 -8.97
C THR A 94 11.85 9.45 -9.46
N LEU A 95 11.28 8.81 -10.48
CA LEU A 95 9.96 9.14 -11.01
C LEU A 95 8.87 9.02 -9.92
N VAL A 96 8.87 7.91 -9.18
CA VAL A 96 7.92 7.64 -8.09
C VAL A 96 8.06 8.68 -6.97
N ILE A 97 9.29 9.02 -6.56
CA ILE A 97 9.52 10.04 -5.54
C ILE A 97 8.98 11.40 -5.98
N VAL A 98 9.22 11.81 -7.23
CA VAL A 98 8.70 13.08 -7.76
C VAL A 98 7.18 13.10 -7.78
N LEU A 99 6.52 12.01 -8.19
CA LEU A 99 5.06 11.87 -8.17
C LEU A 99 4.51 12.00 -6.74
N ILE A 100 5.08 11.27 -5.78
CA ILE A 100 4.66 11.32 -4.36
C ILE A 100 4.83 12.73 -3.79
N LEU A 101 5.96 13.38 -4.04
CA LEU A 101 6.22 14.75 -3.58
C LEU A 101 5.25 15.75 -4.21
N THR A 102 4.92 15.59 -5.49
CA THR A 102 3.96 16.46 -6.18
C THR A 102 2.56 16.34 -5.56
N ILE A 103 2.06 15.11 -5.37
CA ILE A 103 0.76 14.87 -4.74
C ILE A 103 0.74 15.42 -3.31
N GLY A 104 1.80 15.15 -2.53
CA GLY A 104 1.93 15.65 -1.17
C GLY A 104 1.95 17.18 -1.10
N ALA A 105 2.64 17.85 -2.03
CA ALA A 105 2.68 19.30 -2.11
C ALA A 105 1.30 19.90 -2.48
N CYS A 106 0.56 19.28 -3.40
CA CYS A 106 -0.80 19.69 -3.74
C CYS A 106 -1.72 19.63 -2.51
N PHE A 107 -1.77 18.50 -1.81
CA PHE A 107 -2.61 18.37 -0.60
C PHE A 107 -2.19 19.31 0.52
N ALA A 108 -0.88 19.45 0.77
CA ALA A 108 -0.38 20.38 1.78
C ALA A 108 -0.79 21.83 1.49
N THR A 109 -0.78 22.23 0.21
CA THR A 109 -1.19 23.57 -0.22
C THR A 109 -2.69 23.78 -0.02
N GLU A 110 -3.52 22.81 -0.43
CA GLU A 110 -4.97 22.86 -0.25
C GLU A 110 -5.36 22.94 1.24
N ILE A 111 -4.72 22.15 2.10
CA ILE A 111 -4.95 22.19 3.55
C ILE A 111 -4.56 23.55 4.14
N PHE A 112 -3.41 24.07 3.73
CA PHE A 112 -2.94 25.37 4.21
C PHE A 112 -3.90 26.51 3.82
N LEU A 113 -4.42 26.47 2.59
CA LEU A 113 -5.40 27.45 2.10
C LEU A 113 -6.77 27.28 2.76
N SER A 114 -7.19 26.05 3.04
CA SER A 114 -8.48 25.72 3.66
C SER A 114 -8.60 26.22 5.11
N LYS A 115 -7.47 26.44 5.81
CA LYS A 115 -7.40 26.86 7.23
C LYS A 115 -8.34 26.02 8.13
N PRO A 116 -8.12 24.71 8.22
CA PRO A 116 -9.01 23.85 8.99
C PRO A 116 -8.93 24.15 10.49
N ASP A 117 -10.02 23.87 11.20
CA ASP A 117 -10.04 23.90 12.66
C ASP A 117 -9.19 22.75 13.21
N VAL A 118 -7.99 23.09 13.68
CA VAL A 118 -7.05 22.14 14.29
C VAL A 118 -7.68 21.47 15.52
N GLY A 119 -8.57 22.16 16.24
CA GLY A 119 -9.30 21.61 17.38
C GLY A 119 -10.27 20.49 16.98
N GLY A 120 -11.00 20.68 15.88
CA GLY A 120 -11.88 19.68 15.27
C GLY A 120 -11.11 18.47 14.73
N ILE A 121 -9.96 18.67 14.09
CA ILE A 121 -9.10 17.58 13.60
C ILE A 121 -8.65 16.71 14.78
N LEU A 122 -8.10 17.31 15.84
CA LEU A 122 -7.62 16.57 17.02
C LEU A 122 -8.74 15.81 17.74
N LYS A 123 -9.95 16.36 17.76
CA LYS A 123 -11.14 15.63 18.26
C LYS A 123 -11.52 14.47 17.36
N GLY A 124 -11.37 14.59 16.04
CA GLY A 124 -11.62 13.52 15.08
C GLY A 124 -10.69 12.32 15.22
N PHE A 125 -9.47 12.50 15.75
CA PHE A 125 -8.58 11.39 16.10
C PHE A 125 -9.05 10.58 17.31
N VAL A 126 -10.00 11.08 18.10
CA VAL A 126 -10.54 10.35 19.25
C VAL A 126 -11.62 9.36 18.76
N PRO A 127 -11.48 8.05 19.00
CA PRO A 127 -12.47 7.07 18.56
C PRO A 127 -13.83 7.33 19.19
N SER A 128 -14.86 7.54 18.35
CA SER A 128 -16.24 7.72 18.81
C SER A 128 -17.05 6.44 18.66
N LYS A 129 -18.00 6.20 19.59
CA LYS A 129 -18.92 5.05 19.51
C LYS A 129 -19.91 5.16 18.35
N GLU A 130 -20.07 6.35 17.79
CA GLU A 130 -20.98 6.62 16.67
C GLU A 130 -20.56 5.90 15.38
N ILE A 131 -19.25 5.64 15.20
CA ILE A 131 -18.72 4.90 14.06
C ILE A 131 -19.34 3.49 13.97
N ILE A 132 -19.62 2.87 15.12
CA ILE A 132 -20.19 1.50 15.18
C ILE A 132 -21.73 1.55 15.08
N ASN A 133 -22.35 2.58 15.64
CA ASN A 133 -23.80 2.70 15.69
C ASN A 133 -24.43 3.11 14.35
N ASN A 134 -23.67 3.79 13.47
CA ASN A 134 -24.15 4.23 12.17
C ASN A 134 -23.65 3.30 11.04
N PRO A 135 -24.55 2.60 10.32
CA PRO A 135 -24.16 1.69 9.24
C PRO A 135 -23.34 2.34 8.12
N SER A 136 -23.57 3.61 7.79
CA SER A 136 -22.81 4.29 6.73
C SER A 136 -21.38 4.62 7.18
N MET A 137 -21.20 5.09 8.42
CA MET A 137 -19.88 5.32 9.00
C MET A 137 -19.11 4.01 9.18
N LEU A 138 -19.80 2.94 9.61
CA LEU A 138 -19.20 1.62 9.73
C LEU A 138 -18.73 1.08 8.37
N TYR A 139 -19.52 1.26 7.31
CA TYR A 139 -19.14 0.85 5.96
C TYR A 139 -17.87 1.57 5.48
N ILE A 140 -17.78 2.90 5.69
CA ILE A 140 -16.59 3.68 5.36
C ILE A 140 -15.39 3.23 6.21
N ALA A 141 -15.58 3.00 7.51
CA ALA A 141 -14.52 2.56 8.41
C ALA A 141 -13.96 1.18 8.02
N ILE A 142 -14.82 0.23 7.64
CA ILE A 142 -14.40 -1.07 7.10
C ILE A 142 -13.65 -0.89 5.78
N GLY A 143 -14.13 0.00 4.90
CA GLY A 143 -13.44 0.36 3.66
C GLY A 143 -12.04 0.90 3.88
N ILE A 144 -11.87 1.85 4.81
CA ILE A 144 -10.56 2.41 5.19
C ILE A 144 -9.65 1.32 5.76
N LEU A 145 -10.17 0.44 6.62
CA LEU A 145 -9.39 -0.69 7.14
C LEU A 145 -8.93 -1.64 6.03
N GLY A 146 -9.80 -1.95 5.06
CA GLY A 146 -9.46 -2.79 3.91
C GLY A 146 -8.43 -2.13 2.99
N ALA A 147 -8.57 -0.83 2.73
CA ALA A 147 -7.65 -0.07 1.89
C ALA A 147 -6.26 0.10 2.54
N THR A 148 -6.18 0.20 3.86
CA THR A 148 -4.91 0.40 4.58
C THR A 148 -4.13 -0.90 4.83
N VAL A 149 -4.82 -2.04 4.94
CA VAL A 149 -4.20 -3.35 5.13
C VAL A 149 -4.39 -4.19 3.87
N MET A 150 -3.53 -3.93 2.88
CA MET A 150 -3.52 -4.65 1.61
C MET A 150 -2.84 -6.02 1.78
N PRO A 151 -3.55 -7.17 1.66
CA PRO A 151 -2.95 -8.47 1.96
C PRO A 151 -1.86 -8.88 0.99
N HIS A 152 -1.98 -8.51 -0.29
CA HIS A 152 -0.92 -8.73 -1.27
C HIS A 152 0.39 -8.02 -0.87
N ASN A 153 0.31 -6.88 -0.18
CA ASN A 153 1.48 -6.16 0.30
C ASN A 153 2.16 -6.89 1.47
N LEU A 154 1.45 -7.72 2.24
CA LEU A 154 2.06 -8.58 3.26
C LEU A 154 2.88 -9.69 2.61
N TYR A 155 2.35 -10.33 1.56
CA TYR A 155 3.09 -11.31 0.77
C TYR A 155 4.32 -10.67 0.12
N LEU A 156 4.14 -9.53 -0.53
CA LEU A 156 5.22 -8.79 -1.20
C LEU A 156 6.31 -8.34 -0.23
N HIS A 157 5.96 -7.72 0.89
CA HIS A 157 6.95 -7.26 1.86
C HIS A 157 7.74 -8.44 2.45
N SER A 158 7.08 -9.57 2.71
CA SER A 158 7.76 -10.78 3.20
C SER A 158 8.81 -11.35 2.24
N SER A 159 8.67 -11.14 0.93
CA SER A 159 9.65 -11.57 -0.08
C SER A 159 10.72 -10.49 -0.33
N ILE A 160 10.35 -9.20 -0.39
CA ILE A 160 11.29 -8.10 -0.63
C ILE A 160 12.35 -8.02 0.46
N VAL A 161 11.99 -8.20 1.74
CA VAL A 161 12.97 -8.15 2.84
C VAL A 161 14.06 -9.22 2.73
N GLN A 162 13.82 -10.30 1.99
CA GLN A 162 14.79 -11.38 1.78
C GLN A 162 15.86 -11.01 0.74
N THR A 163 15.60 -10.03 -0.12
CA THR A 163 16.54 -9.60 -1.16
C THR A 163 17.73 -8.81 -0.60
N ARG A 164 17.62 -8.30 0.64
CA ARG A 164 18.72 -7.58 1.29
C ARG A 164 19.75 -8.56 1.85
N GLN A 165 21.03 -8.28 1.61
CA GLN A 165 22.11 -9.04 2.25
C GLN A 165 22.25 -8.59 3.71
N TYR A 166 22.07 -9.53 4.63
CA TYR A 166 22.32 -9.35 6.06
C TYR A 166 23.02 -10.59 6.62
N GLU A 167 23.76 -10.41 7.71
CA GLU A 167 24.41 -11.52 8.39
C GLU A 167 23.37 -12.50 8.95
N GLN A 168 23.54 -13.79 8.66
CA GLN A 168 22.68 -14.88 9.14
C GLN A 168 22.92 -15.23 10.62
N THR A 169 23.61 -14.37 11.36
CA THR A 169 23.80 -14.47 12.81
C THR A 169 22.56 -13.95 13.55
N SER A 170 22.35 -14.38 14.81
CA SER A 170 21.23 -13.89 15.63
C SER A 170 21.25 -12.36 15.82
N SER A 171 22.44 -11.76 15.87
CA SER A 171 22.62 -10.31 15.95
C SER A 171 22.24 -9.62 14.62
N GLY A 172 22.73 -10.15 13.49
CA GLY A 172 22.42 -9.64 12.16
C GLY A 172 20.93 -9.69 11.81
N LYS A 173 20.26 -10.81 12.11
CA LYS A 173 18.80 -10.93 11.94
C LYS A 173 18.03 -9.92 12.79
N ARG A 174 18.44 -9.68 14.04
CA ARG A 174 17.80 -8.68 14.91
C ARG A 174 17.95 -7.27 14.35
N GLN A 175 19.11 -6.94 13.81
CA GLN A 175 19.37 -5.65 13.18
C GLN A 175 18.54 -5.48 11.89
N ALA A 176 18.49 -6.52 11.05
CA ALA A 176 17.67 -6.53 9.84
C ALA A 176 16.18 -6.31 10.15
N ILE A 177 15.64 -6.99 11.17
CA ILE A 177 14.25 -6.79 11.62
C ILE A 177 14.03 -5.34 12.09
N LYS A 178 14.98 -4.78 12.84
CA LYS A 178 14.89 -3.39 13.31
C LYS A 178 14.82 -2.44 12.12
N TYR A 179 15.72 -2.56 11.15
CA TYR A 179 15.71 -1.68 9.97
C TYR A 179 14.45 -1.85 9.10
N ALA A 180 14.01 -3.08 8.84
CA ALA A 180 12.78 -3.32 8.09
C ALA A 180 11.54 -2.75 8.80
N THR A 181 11.51 -2.83 10.14
CA THR A 181 10.41 -2.24 10.93
C THR A 181 10.45 -0.72 10.88
N TRP A 182 11.63 -0.11 10.97
CA TRP A 182 11.77 1.35 10.87
C TRP A 182 11.38 1.86 9.49
N ASP A 183 11.85 1.21 8.43
CA ASP A 183 11.53 1.54 7.04
C ASP A 183 10.01 1.50 6.78
N SER A 184 9.38 0.37 7.11
CA SER A 184 7.91 0.23 6.96
C SER A 184 7.12 1.18 7.88
N THR A 185 7.60 1.46 9.09
CA THR A 185 6.93 2.41 10.00
C THR A 185 6.97 3.82 9.45
N ILE A 186 8.12 4.28 8.96
CA ILE A 186 8.26 5.64 8.39
C ILE A 186 7.37 5.77 7.15
N ALA A 187 7.43 4.80 6.22
CA ALA A 187 6.63 4.83 5.01
C ALA A 187 5.11 4.84 5.30
N LEU A 188 4.64 3.98 6.20
CA LEU A 188 3.23 3.91 6.59
C LEU A 188 2.79 5.11 7.43
N PHE A 189 3.70 5.74 8.17
CA PHE A 189 3.41 6.99 8.88
C PHE A 189 3.17 8.12 7.89
N PHE A 190 3.99 8.25 6.84
CA PHE A 190 3.72 9.19 5.74
C PHE A 190 2.37 8.90 5.07
N ALA A 191 2.06 7.62 4.80
CA ALA A 191 0.76 7.24 4.25
C ALA A 191 -0.42 7.64 5.17
N LEU A 192 -0.25 7.58 6.49
CA LEU A 192 -1.26 8.06 7.45
C LEU A 192 -1.51 9.56 7.30
N PHE A 193 -0.47 10.38 7.14
CA PHE A 193 -0.66 11.82 6.93
C PHE A 193 -1.37 12.12 5.62
N ILE A 194 -1.04 11.39 4.55
CA ILE A 194 -1.73 11.54 3.27
C ILE A 194 -3.21 11.15 3.39
N ASN A 195 -3.54 10.13 4.17
CA ASN A 195 -4.93 9.73 4.41
C ASN A 195 -5.69 10.65 5.37
N ALA A 196 -4.97 11.39 6.24
CA ALA A 196 -5.55 12.34 7.18
C ALA A 196 -5.68 13.76 6.60
N ALA A 197 -4.94 14.04 5.54
CA ALA A 197 -4.95 15.24 4.72
C ALA A 197 -6.23 15.32 3.87
#